data_AF-F4N5H2-F1
#
_entry.id   AF-F4N5H2-F1
#
_cell.length_a   1.000
_cell.length_b   1.000
_cell.length_c   1.000
_cell.angle_alpha   90.00
_cell.angle_beta   90.00
_cell.angle_gamma   90.00
#
_symmetry.space_group_name_H-M   'P 1'
#
loop_
_entity.id
_entity.type
_entity.pdbx_description
1 polymer ?
#
loop_
_entity_poly.entity_id
_entity_poly.type
_entity_poly.pdbx_seq_one_letter_code
_entity_poly.pdbx_strand_id
1 'polypeptide(L)'
;MKGHKTLHCLVTATILSASSWVFAQPATNVALVSASSTPASSAPVQPTLAKPLPTTADLLQQPVYKNSWQKMVKSQKNLPAWARKGVGTSAPYEVINWEGQQYKIGRICKPHDCSNNFMWVAFSRDEKQVWQAWGMRVSVDDKPEALDAPSKFATYQWLGRPSESVQALLKKQLEQDPNWH
;
A
#
# COMPACT_ATOMS: atom_id res chain seq x y z
N MET A 1 -54.69 -11.76 -11.70
CA MET A 1 -55.01 -12.77 -12.73
C MET A 1 -53.77 -13.62 -12.96
N LYS A 2 -53.90 -14.95 -13.06
CA LYS A 2 -52.78 -15.88 -13.35
C LYS A 2 -52.52 -15.95 -14.85
N GLY A 3 -51.26 -16.05 -15.24
CA GLY A 3 -50.85 -16.30 -16.63
C GLY A 3 -49.51 -17.02 -16.67
N HIS A 4 -49.53 -18.36 -16.73
CA HIS A 4 -48.34 -19.15 -17.01
C HIS A 4 -48.04 -19.12 -18.51
N LYS A 5 -46.75 -19.20 -18.89
CA LYS A 5 -46.33 -20.08 -19.98
C LYS A 5 -44.87 -20.48 -19.82
N THR A 6 -44.66 -21.78 -19.65
CA THR A 6 -43.40 -22.49 -19.81
C THR A 6 -43.07 -22.64 -21.30
N LEU A 7 -41.78 -22.67 -21.64
CA LEU A 7 -41.25 -23.75 -22.50
C LEU A 7 -39.74 -23.93 -22.29
N HIS A 8 -39.32 -25.19 -22.22
CA HIS A 8 -37.91 -25.56 -22.18
C HIS A 8 -37.35 -25.58 -23.61
N CYS A 9 -36.04 -25.34 -23.74
CA CYS A 9 -35.26 -25.99 -24.79
C CYS A 9 -34.00 -26.58 -24.16
N LEU A 10 -33.75 -27.85 -24.48
CA LEU A 10 -32.65 -28.70 -24.02
C LEU A 10 -31.84 -29.08 -25.27
N VAL A 11 -30.72 -29.80 -25.13
CA VAL A 11 -29.94 -30.44 -26.23
C VAL A 11 -29.09 -29.46 -27.09
N THR A 12 -27.79 -29.66 -27.39
CA THR A 12 -26.70 -30.57 -26.92
C THR A 12 -25.34 -30.02 -27.42
N ALA A 13 -24.25 -30.72 -27.03
CA ALA A 13 -23.08 -31.03 -27.86
C ALA A 13 -21.81 -30.14 -27.71
N THR A 14 -20.85 -30.77 -27.06
CA THR A 14 -19.40 -30.49 -27.08
C THR A 14 -18.80 -30.43 -28.48
N ILE A 15 -17.85 -29.51 -28.68
CA ILE A 15 -16.69 -29.74 -29.57
C ILE A 15 -15.43 -29.29 -28.82
N LEU A 16 -14.55 -30.24 -28.49
CA LEU A 16 -13.15 -29.91 -28.17
C LEU A 16 -12.43 -29.57 -29.49
N SER A 17 -11.66 -28.49 -29.50
CA SER A 17 -10.67 -28.25 -30.55
C SER A 17 -9.31 -28.01 -29.90
N ALA A 18 -8.51 -29.08 -29.82
CA ALA A 18 -7.11 -29.00 -29.51
C ALA A 18 -6.33 -29.01 -30.83
N SER A 19 -5.60 -27.92 -31.10
CA SER A 19 -4.78 -27.75 -32.30
C SER A 19 -3.33 -27.53 -31.90
N SER A 20 -2.68 -28.60 -31.46
CA SER A 20 -1.24 -28.61 -31.20
C SER A 20 -0.47 -28.57 -32.53
N TRP A 21 0.22 -27.48 -32.82
CA TRP A 21 1.18 -27.44 -33.94
C TRP A 21 2.60 -27.63 -33.41
N VAL A 22 3.12 -28.84 -33.62
CA VAL A 22 4.54 -29.17 -33.51
C VAL A 22 5.13 -29.14 -34.92
N PHE A 23 6.17 -28.33 -35.14
CA PHE A 23 7.00 -28.39 -36.34
C PHE A 23 8.50 -28.33 -36.00
N ALA A 24 9.29 -29.06 -36.80
CA ALA A 24 10.72 -29.32 -36.63
C ALA A 24 11.32 -29.79 -37.99
N GLN A 25 12.63 -29.92 -38.21
CA GLN A 25 13.76 -29.82 -37.28
C GLN A 25 14.75 -28.67 -37.59
N PRO A 26 15.69 -28.74 -38.56
CA PRO A 26 17.05 -28.30 -38.23
C PRO A 26 17.80 -27.43 -39.27
N ALA A 27 18.79 -26.67 -38.79
CA ALA A 27 19.98 -26.33 -39.58
C ALA A 27 21.16 -26.02 -38.64
N THR A 28 22.16 -26.89 -38.61
CA THR A 28 23.43 -26.68 -37.90
C THR A 28 24.36 -25.82 -38.75
N ASN A 29 24.54 -24.54 -38.38
CA ASN A 29 25.65 -23.74 -38.89
C ASN A 29 26.80 -23.74 -37.88
N VAL A 30 27.81 -24.57 -38.14
CA VAL A 30 29.12 -24.48 -37.49
C VAL A 30 29.89 -23.35 -38.14
N ALA A 31 30.02 -22.22 -37.44
CA ALA A 31 30.93 -21.14 -37.80
C ALA A 31 32.04 -21.06 -36.72
N LEU A 32 33.22 -21.55 -37.07
CA LEU A 32 34.39 -21.57 -36.19
C LEU A 32 35.19 -20.27 -36.36
N VAL A 33 35.07 -19.34 -35.40
CA VAL A 33 35.89 -18.11 -35.38
C VAL A 33 36.43 -17.79 -33.98
N SER A 34 37.75 -17.87 -33.87
CA SER A 34 38.66 -17.15 -32.97
C SER A 34 38.20 -16.84 -31.54
N ALA A 35 38.64 -17.69 -30.59
CA ALA A 35 38.68 -17.33 -29.18
C ALA A 35 39.79 -16.29 -28.91
N SER A 36 39.44 -15.02 -28.76
CA SER A 36 40.28 -14.01 -28.10
C SER A 36 39.98 -14.02 -26.60
N SER A 37 40.82 -14.71 -25.83
CA SER A 37 40.69 -14.83 -24.38
C SER A 37 41.07 -13.54 -23.65
N THR A 38 40.15 -12.58 -23.58
CA THR A 38 40.21 -11.54 -22.56
C THR A 38 40.00 -12.15 -21.17
N PRO A 39 40.89 -11.92 -20.19
CA PRO A 39 40.66 -12.39 -18.84
C PRO A 39 39.44 -11.67 -18.27
N ALA A 40 38.43 -12.43 -17.85
CA ALA A 40 37.27 -11.89 -17.17
C ALA A 40 37.72 -11.27 -15.85
N SER A 41 37.78 -9.93 -15.81
CA SER A 41 38.05 -9.19 -14.59
C SER A 41 36.87 -9.40 -13.64
N SER A 42 37.05 -10.28 -12.67
CA SER A 42 36.09 -10.58 -11.60
C SER A 42 36.00 -9.40 -10.63
N ALA A 43 35.38 -8.30 -11.09
CA ALA A 43 35.03 -7.18 -10.24
C ALA A 43 34.12 -7.68 -9.10
N PRO A 44 34.44 -7.40 -7.83
CA PRO A 44 33.58 -7.82 -6.73
C PRO A 44 32.22 -7.14 -6.86
N VAL A 45 31.16 -7.94 -6.89
CA VAL A 45 29.78 -7.44 -6.87
C VAL A 45 29.52 -6.86 -5.48
N GLN A 46 29.82 -5.58 -5.29
CA GLN A 46 29.47 -4.85 -4.09
C GLN A 46 27.94 -4.80 -3.97
N PRO A 47 27.36 -5.13 -2.80
CA PRO A 47 25.91 -4.99 -2.61
C PRO A 47 25.52 -3.52 -2.75
N THR A 48 24.76 -3.20 -3.81
CA THR A 48 24.22 -1.85 -3.99
C THR A 48 23.22 -1.58 -2.87
N LEU A 49 23.61 -0.78 -1.87
CA LEU A 49 22.71 -0.39 -0.78
C LEU A 49 21.51 0.34 -1.40
N ALA A 50 20.35 -0.32 -1.40
CA ALA A 50 19.13 0.26 -1.94
C ALA A 50 18.80 1.55 -1.18
N LYS A 51 18.64 2.65 -1.91
CA LYS A 51 18.31 3.95 -1.30
C LYS A 51 16.98 3.82 -0.54
N PRO A 52 16.92 4.19 0.76
CA PRO A 52 15.68 4.09 1.52
C PRO A 52 14.56 4.93 0.87
N LEU A 53 13.32 4.48 1.03
CA LEU A 53 12.15 5.19 0.54
C LEU A 53 12.05 6.58 1.20
N PRO A 54 11.48 7.59 0.50
CA PRO A 54 11.19 8.89 1.10
C PRO A 54 10.33 8.77 2.37
N THR A 55 10.38 9.77 3.25
CA THR A 55 9.55 9.75 4.45
C THR A 55 8.06 9.84 4.12
N THR A 56 7.21 9.47 5.08
CA THR A 56 5.76 9.64 4.92
C THR A 56 5.41 11.12 4.71
N ALA A 57 6.07 12.06 5.41
CA ALA A 57 5.90 13.49 5.20
C ALA A 57 6.31 13.93 3.77
N ASP A 58 7.40 13.41 3.22
CA ASP A 58 7.82 13.70 1.84
C ASP A 58 6.79 13.20 0.82
N LEU A 59 6.24 12.00 1.03
CA LEU A 59 5.18 11.43 0.20
C LEU A 59 3.95 12.35 0.17
N LEU A 60 3.55 12.91 1.31
CA LEU A 60 2.41 13.83 1.43
C LEU A 60 2.61 15.17 0.70
N GLN A 61 3.84 15.57 0.39
CA GLN A 61 4.12 16.79 -0.37
C GLN A 61 4.15 16.58 -1.89
N GLN A 62 4.30 15.35 -2.37
CA GLN A 62 4.27 15.04 -3.80
C GLN A 62 2.87 15.30 -4.39
N PRO A 63 2.73 15.98 -5.55
CA PRO A 63 1.44 16.53 -6.01
C PRO A 63 0.27 15.54 -6.09
N VAL A 64 0.54 14.30 -6.55
CA VAL A 64 -0.49 13.26 -6.70
C VAL A 64 -1.08 12.86 -5.34
N TYR A 65 -0.22 12.55 -4.37
CA TYR A 65 -0.64 12.15 -3.01
C TYR A 65 -1.18 13.34 -2.23
N LYS A 66 -0.63 14.55 -2.43
CA LYS A 66 -1.09 15.80 -1.82
C LYS A 66 -2.54 16.14 -2.17
N ASN A 67 -2.96 15.89 -3.41
CA ASN A 67 -4.35 16.08 -3.82
C ASN A 67 -5.30 15.10 -3.11
N SER A 68 -4.92 13.82 -3.02
CA SER A 68 -5.72 12.81 -2.31
C SER A 68 -5.73 13.05 -0.80
N TRP A 69 -4.62 13.51 -0.23
CA TRP A 69 -4.51 13.99 1.15
C TRP A 69 -5.49 15.13 1.43
N GLN A 70 -5.46 16.18 0.61
CA GLN A 70 -6.34 17.35 0.76
C GLN A 70 -7.81 16.97 0.68
N LYS A 71 -8.20 16.10 -0.26
CA LYS A 71 -9.57 15.55 -0.36
C LYS A 71 -9.97 14.83 0.94
N MET A 72 -9.08 14.00 1.48
CA MET A 72 -9.31 13.22 2.69
C MET A 72 -9.51 14.09 3.94
N VAL A 73 -8.66 15.12 4.14
CA VAL A 73 -8.72 15.98 5.34
C VAL A 73 -9.76 17.08 5.26
N LYS A 74 -10.25 17.45 4.07
CA LYS A 74 -11.22 18.55 3.87
C LYS A 74 -12.54 18.34 4.62
N SER A 75 -12.97 17.09 4.80
CA SER A 75 -14.22 16.74 5.52
C SER A 75 -14.06 16.70 7.05
N GLN A 76 -12.84 16.83 7.57
CA GLN A 76 -12.55 16.62 8.99
C GLN A 76 -12.67 17.91 9.81
N LYS A 77 -13.73 17.97 10.62
CA LYS A 77 -13.84 18.94 11.72
C LYS A 77 -12.72 18.70 12.74
N ASN A 78 -12.27 19.78 13.39
CA ASN A 78 -11.30 19.77 14.50
C ASN A 78 -9.96 19.08 14.24
N LEU A 79 -9.58 18.81 12.98
CA LEU A 79 -8.28 18.23 12.65
C LEU A 79 -7.15 19.25 12.91
N PRO A 80 -6.10 18.91 13.69
CA PRO A 80 -5.04 19.85 14.04
C PRO A 80 -4.19 20.24 12.82
N ALA A 81 -3.54 21.41 12.90
CA ALA A 81 -2.89 22.04 11.75
C ALA A 81 -1.77 21.20 11.12
N TRP A 82 -0.98 20.47 11.91
CA TRP A 82 0.10 19.58 11.43
C TRP A 82 -0.48 18.46 10.54
N ALA A 83 -1.51 17.77 11.04
CA ALA A 83 -2.23 16.73 10.32
C ALA A 83 -2.89 17.32 9.07
N ARG A 84 -3.65 18.42 9.17
CA ARG A 84 -4.32 19.03 8.01
C ARG A 84 -3.33 19.43 6.90
N LYS A 85 -2.13 19.88 7.25
CA LYS A 85 -1.06 20.24 6.29
C LYS A 85 -0.29 19.02 5.73
N GLY A 86 -0.44 17.84 6.32
CA GLY A 86 0.35 16.66 5.97
C GLY A 86 1.84 16.82 6.31
N VAL A 87 2.12 17.46 7.44
CA VAL A 87 3.49 17.71 7.93
C VAL A 87 3.64 17.18 9.36
N GLY A 88 4.82 16.63 9.66
CA GLY A 88 5.13 16.06 10.96
C GLY A 88 6.45 15.29 10.90
N THR A 89 6.88 14.76 12.04
CA THR A 89 8.00 13.82 12.09
C THR A 89 7.53 12.46 11.55
N SER A 90 8.35 11.82 10.71
CA SER A 90 7.99 10.52 10.10
C SER A 90 9.20 9.72 9.65
N ALA A 91 9.08 8.39 9.74
CA ALA A 91 9.95 7.44 9.07
C ALA A 91 9.66 7.36 7.54
N PRO A 92 10.52 6.68 6.76
CA PRO A 92 10.18 6.13 5.45
C PRO A 92 8.78 5.51 5.41
N TYR A 93 8.06 5.66 4.31
CA TYR A 93 6.84 4.88 4.07
C TYR A 93 7.20 3.46 3.60
N GLU A 94 6.30 2.52 3.83
CA GLU A 94 6.40 1.13 3.35
C GLU A 94 5.50 0.90 2.13
N VAL A 95 5.82 -0.14 1.35
CA VAL A 95 4.95 -0.65 0.28
C VAL A 95 4.56 -2.07 0.63
N ILE A 96 3.27 -2.29 0.85
CA ILE A 96 2.72 -3.57 1.31
C ILE A 96 1.59 -4.04 0.39
N ASN A 97 1.29 -5.34 0.43
CA ASN A 97 0.09 -5.90 -0.18
C ASN A 97 -0.88 -6.32 0.92
N TRP A 98 -2.13 -5.89 0.82
CA TRP A 98 -3.22 -6.25 1.73
C TRP A 98 -4.44 -6.64 0.90
N GLU A 99 -4.95 -7.86 1.10
CA GLU A 99 -6.11 -8.41 0.37
C GLU A 99 -6.00 -8.29 -1.16
N GLY A 100 -4.80 -8.53 -1.70
CA GLY A 100 -4.52 -8.43 -3.14
C GLY A 100 -4.30 -7.00 -3.68
N GLN A 101 -4.54 -5.97 -2.87
CA GLN A 101 -4.30 -4.57 -3.22
C GLN A 101 -2.96 -4.07 -2.66
N GLN A 102 -2.19 -3.36 -3.48
CA GLN A 102 -0.96 -2.70 -3.03
C GLN A 102 -1.28 -1.35 -2.37
N TYR A 103 -0.67 -1.09 -1.21
CA TYR A 103 -0.73 0.18 -0.49
C TYR A 103 0.66 0.76 -0.26
N LYS A 104 0.75 2.10 -0.26
CA LYS A 104 1.82 2.82 0.42
C LYS A 104 1.32 3.21 1.80
N ILE A 105 2.02 2.81 2.86
CA ILE A 105 1.58 3.00 4.24
C ILE A 105 2.68 3.66 5.08
N GLY A 106 2.29 4.48 6.05
CA GLY A 106 3.27 5.15 6.91
C GLY A 106 2.64 6.04 7.98
N ARG A 107 3.49 6.54 8.87
CA ARG A 107 3.10 7.31 10.06
C ARG A 107 3.67 8.72 10.00
N ILE A 108 2.84 9.73 10.27
CA ILE A 108 3.28 11.09 10.62
C ILE A 108 2.86 11.41 12.06
N CYS A 109 3.71 12.11 12.80
CA CYS A 109 3.41 12.54 14.17
C CYS A 109 3.68 14.02 14.42
N LYS A 110 2.98 14.59 15.42
CA LYS A 110 3.12 15.99 15.83
C LYS A 110 4.56 16.23 16.30
N PRO A 111 5.29 17.22 15.74
CA PRO A 111 6.62 17.55 16.22
C PRO A 111 6.63 17.82 17.73
N HIS A 112 7.62 17.26 18.42
CA HIS A 112 7.80 17.31 19.89
C HIS A 112 6.68 16.63 20.72
N ASP A 113 5.76 15.90 20.09
CA ASP A 113 4.63 15.23 20.75
C ASP A 113 4.23 13.95 20.00
N CYS A 114 5.23 13.12 19.71
CA CYS A 114 5.08 11.99 18.78
C CYS A 114 4.49 10.73 19.41
N SER A 115 4.53 10.59 20.73
CA SER A 115 3.88 9.49 21.46
C SER A 115 2.37 9.72 21.52
N ASN A 116 1.93 10.92 21.91
CA ASN A 116 0.52 11.18 22.17
C ASN A 116 -0.25 11.65 20.93
N ASN A 117 0.41 12.21 19.91
CA ASN A 117 -0.26 12.75 18.73
C ASN A 117 0.34 12.26 17.41
N PHE A 118 -0.29 11.26 16.79
CA PHE A 118 0.18 10.69 15.53
C PHE A 118 -0.95 10.20 14.62
N MET A 119 -0.59 9.78 13.41
CA MET A 119 -1.55 9.32 12.43
C MET A 119 -0.91 8.33 11.46
N TRP A 120 -1.54 7.17 11.33
CA TRP A 120 -1.27 6.22 10.26
C TRP A 120 -2.05 6.62 9.01
N VAL A 121 -1.40 6.49 7.85
CA VAL A 121 -1.92 6.89 6.55
C VAL A 121 -1.66 5.78 5.54
N ALA A 122 -2.69 5.42 4.77
CA ALA A 122 -2.58 4.47 3.66
C ALA A 122 -3.02 5.13 2.36
N PHE A 123 -2.23 4.95 1.29
CA PHE A 123 -2.55 5.33 -0.07
C PHE A 123 -2.65 4.10 -0.96
N SER A 124 -3.67 4.06 -1.79
CA SER A 124 -3.82 3.05 -2.85
C SER A 124 -4.28 3.72 -4.14
N ARG A 125 -4.12 3.03 -5.27
CA ARG A 125 -4.67 3.40 -6.57
C ARG A 125 -5.74 2.39 -6.97
N ASP A 126 -6.84 2.88 -7.53
CA ASP A 126 -7.82 2.04 -8.20
C ASP A 126 -7.31 1.57 -9.58
N GLU A 127 -8.11 0.75 -10.26
CA GLU A 127 -7.83 0.28 -11.63
C GLU A 127 -7.61 1.44 -12.62
N LYS A 128 -8.31 2.56 -12.40
CA LYS A 128 -8.24 3.80 -13.19
C LYS A 128 -7.02 4.67 -12.84
N GLN A 129 -6.09 4.15 -12.02
CA GLN A 129 -4.88 4.82 -11.55
C GLN A 129 -5.14 6.06 -10.68
N VAL A 130 -6.35 6.20 -10.13
CA VAL A 130 -6.71 7.31 -9.24
C VAL A 130 -6.27 6.98 -7.83
N TRP A 131 -5.38 7.80 -7.28
CA TRP A 131 -4.92 7.65 -5.90
C TRP A 131 -5.98 8.11 -4.90
N GLN A 132 -6.26 7.25 -3.91
CA GLN A 132 -7.10 7.55 -2.75
C GLN A 132 -6.25 7.44 -1.47
N ALA A 133 -6.61 8.24 -0.47
CA ALA A 133 -5.98 8.27 0.84
C ALA A 133 -6.98 7.89 1.94
N TRP A 134 -6.52 7.17 2.94
CA TRP A 134 -7.22 6.92 4.20
C TRP A 134 -6.28 7.12 5.37
N GLY A 135 -6.82 7.40 6.56
CA GLY A 135 -6.00 7.58 7.74
C GLY A 135 -6.72 7.30 9.05
N MET A 136 -5.91 7.02 10.06
CA MET A 136 -6.31 6.85 11.44
C MET A 136 -5.45 7.79 12.28
N ARG A 137 -6.01 8.94 12.69
CA ARG A 137 -5.37 9.78 13.71
C ARG A 137 -5.58 9.12 15.07
N VAL A 138 -4.52 9.05 15.85
CA VAL A 138 -4.49 8.58 17.23
C VAL A 138 -4.12 9.76 18.12
N SER A 139 -4.85 9.93 19.21
CA SER A 139 -4.64 10.94 20.23
C SER A 139 -4.67 10.25 21.59
N VAL A 140 -3.56 10.20 22.29
CA VAL A 140 -3.49 9.67 23.66
C VAL A 140 -3.63 10.83 24.64
N ASP A 141 -4.38 10.65 25.72
CA ASP A 141 -4.42 11.65 26.80
C ASP A 141 -3.05 11.76 27.47
N ASP A 142 -2.64 12.98 27.82
CA ASP A 142 -1.39 13.23 28.54
C ASP A 142 -1.55 12.90 30.03
N LYS A 143 -1.29 11.64 30.39
CA LYS A 143 -1.49 11.05 31.71
C LYS A 143 -0.33 10.12 32.07
N PRO A 144 0.13 10.06 33.34
CA PRO A 144 1.19 9.14 33.75
C PRO A 144 0.90 7.67 33.40
N GLU A 145 -0.35 7.23 33.57
CA GLU A 145 -0.80 5.85 33.29
C GLU A 145 -0.79 5.50 31.79
N ALA A 146 -0.76 6.51 30.91
CA ALA A 146 -0.66 6.32 29.48
C ALA A 146 0.76 6.04 28.99
N LEU A 147 1.78 6.20 29.85
CA LEU A 147 3.15 5.78 29.57
C LEU A 147 3.24 4.24 29.50
N ASP A 148 2.55 3.56 30.41
CA ASP A 148 2.52 2.10 30.45
C ASP A 148 1.49 1.53 29.47
N ALA A 149 0.23 1.99 29.51
CA ALA A 149 -0.87 1.40 28.72
C ALA A 149 -1.57 2.45 27.81
N PRO A 150 -0.89 2.96 26.76
CA PRO A 150 -1.38 4.08 25.96
C PRO A 150 -2.70 3.80 25.25
N SER A 151 -3.02 2.54 24.90
CA SER A 151 -4.25 2.24 24.14
C SER A 151 -5.51 2.52 24.95
N LYS A 152 -5.45 2.40 26.29
CA LYS A 152 -6.56 2.68 27.23
C LYS A 152 -6.94 4.16 27.28
N PHE A 153 -6.03 5.03 26.85
CA PHE A 153 -6.19 6.49 26.82
C PHE A 153 -6.24 7.03 25.39
N ALA A 154 -6.34 6.15 24.39
CA ALA A 154 -6.30 6.51 22.97
C ALA A 154 -7.69 6.80 22.39
N THR A 155 -7.84 7.97 21.79
CA THR A 155 -8.96 8.33 20.91
C THR A 155 -8.55 8.17 19.44
N TYR A 156 -9.41 7.47 18.68
CA TYR A 156 -9.22 7.23 17.25
C TYR A 156 -10.14 8.11 16.41
N GLN A 157 -9.59 8.76 15.38
CA GLN A 157 -10.35 9.53 14.38
C GLN A 157 -10.05 8.98 12.99
N TRP A 158 -11.10 8.55 12.27
CA TRP A 158 -11.01 8.01 10.92
C TRP A 158 -11.12 9.09 9.84
N LEU A 159 -10.21 9.06 8.86
CA LEU A 159 -10.11 9.99 7.75
C LEU A 159 -10.31 9.27 6.42
N GLY A 160 -11.08 9.86 5.51
CA GLY A 160 -11.32 9.30 4.17
C GLY A 160 -12.44 8.26 4.07
N ARG A 161 -13.19 8.01 5.15
CA ARG A 161 -14.25 6.97 5.23
C ARG A 161 -13.71 5.57 4.86
N PRO A 162 -12.69 5.05 5.57
CA PRO A 162 -12.11 3.74 5.27
C PRO A 162 -13.12 2.61 5.47
N SER A 163 -13.10 1.63 4.57
CA SER A 163 -13.77 0.34 4.75
C SER A 163 -13.19 -0.41 5.95
N GLU A 164 -13.89 -1.43 6.44
CA GLU A 164 -13.44 -2.23 7.58
C GLU A 164 -12.07 -2.89 7.32
N SER A 165 -11.82 -3.37 6.10
CA SER A 165 -10.51 -3.88 5.66
C SER A 165 -9.39 -2.83 5.79
N VAL A 166 -9.62 -1.58 5.33
CA VAL A 166 -8.62 -0.50 5.46
C VAL A 166 -8.46 -0.05 6.92
N GLN A 167 -9.51 -0.13 7.73
CA GLN A 167 -9.41 0.09 9.19
C GLN A 167 -8.60 -1.00 9.87
N ALA A 168 -8.79 -2.27 9.51
CA ALA A 168 -8.01 -3.40 10.00
C ALA A 168 -6.54 -3.26 9.60
N LEU A 169 -6.24 -2.88 8.37
CA LEU A 169 -4.89 -2.59 7.91
C LEU A 169 -4.21 -1.48 8.75
N LEU A 170 -4.90 -0.35 8.96
CA LEU A 170 -4.35 0.79 9.73
C LEU A 170 -4.17 0.46 11.22
N LYS A 171 -5.05 -0.36 11.81
CA LYS A 171 -4.87 -0.91 13.16
C LYS A 171 -3.68 -1.87 13.21
N LYS A 172 -3.52 -2.73 12.20
CA LYS A 172 -2.44 -3.72 12.19
C LYS A 172 -1.05 -3.09 12.21
N GLN A 173 -0.90 -1.92 11.59
CA GLN A 173 0.33 -1.12 11.65
C GLN A 173 0.58 -0.51 13.03
N LEU A 174 -0.48 -0.11 13.73
CA LEU A 174 -0.38 0.39 15.10
C LEU A 174 0.00 -0.74 16.08
N GLU A 175 -0.61 -1.91 15.94
CA GLU A 175 -0.33 -3.13 16.70
C GLU A 175 1.07 -3.73 16.44
N GLN A 176 1.86 -3.17 15.52
CA GLN A 176 3.28 -3.52 15.35
C GLN A 176 4.20 -2.79 16.34
N ASP A 177 3.74 -1.71 16.98
CA ASP A 177 4.46 -1.08 18.08
C ASP A 177 4.31 -1.96 19.35
N PRO A 178 5.40 -2.56 19.87
CA PRO A 178 5.32 -3.45 21.03
C PRO A 178 4.86 -2.74 22.32
N ASN A 179 4.87 -1.40 22.34
CA ASN A 179 4.39 -0.60 23.46
C ASN A 179 2.87 -0.36 23.37
N TRP A 180 2.20 -0.71 22.26
CA TRP A 180 0.78 -0.44 22.07
C TRP A 180 -0.14 -1.53 22.65
N HIS A 181 -0.54 -1.34 23.92
CA HIS A 181 -1.41 -2.25 24.68
C HIS A 181 -2.29 -1.54 25.72
#